data_AF-A0A524NGZ0-F1
#
_entry.id   AF-A0A524NGZ0-F1
#
_cell.length_a   1.000
_cell.length_b   1.000
_cell.length_c   1.000
_cell.angle_alpha   90.00
_cell.angle_beta   90.00
_cell.angle_gamma   90.00
#
_symmetry.space_group_name_H-M   'P 1'
#
loop_
_entity.id
_entity.type
_entity.pdbx_description
1 polymer ?
#
loop_
_entity_poly.entity_id
_entity_poly.type
_entity_poly.pdbx_seq_one_letter_code
_entity_poly.pdbx_strand_id
1 'polypeptide(L)'
;MSHNIKYDDIQDIVEYLVRTKSRNYAFDCFGADDIGQEIRIICLNALPKLKPDEQPRDKWVNFFGRCVDNGLKNLKRDRYVRTSFADKKKYEQLEEEDESGNAQELRRKWQKHQRNIQKKLAIKHTVPLDGLADFIKNDKFEHEMEYKDLEKHLIEQANDDIVIPLSLMLAGRAKEVSRKEKRRVQAFVKKILD
;
A
#
# COMPACT_ATOMS: atom_id res chain seq x y z
N MET A 1 -33.00 14.55 10.26
CA MET A 1 -32.16 14.97 11.41
C MET A 1 -30.74 14.54 11.11
N SER A 2 -29.75 15.43 11.24
CA SER A 2 -28.34 15.06 11.05
C SER A 2 -27.84 14.49 12.36
N HIS A 3 -27.61 13.17 12.43
CA HIS A 3 -27.02 12.55 13.61
C HIS A 3 -25.51 12.78 13.58
N ASN A 4 -24.97 13.40 14.63
CA ASN A 4 -23.55 13.73 14.74
C ASN A 4 -22.73 12.54 15.25
N ILE A 5 -22.88 11.37 14.61
CA ILE A 5 -22.05 10.20 14.90
C ILE A 5 -20.74 10.37 14.14
N LYS A 6 -19.63 10.31 14.87
CA LYS A 6 -18.28 10.38 14.31
C LYS A 6 -17.76 8.98 14.02
N TYR A 7 -16.71 8.92 13.21
CA TYR A 7 -16.04 7.66 12.91
C TYR A 7 -15.47 7.01 14.18
N ASP A 8 -14.97 7.82 15.12
CA ASP A 8 -14.43 7.35 16.39
C ASP A 8 -15.46 6.56 17.22
N ASP A 9 -16.76 6.87 17.10
CA ASP A 9 -17.85 6.20 17.83
C ASP A 9 -18.09 4.75 17.36
N ILE A 10 -17.59 4.42 16.16
CA ILE A 10 -17.74 3.09 15.53
C ILE A 10 -16.41 2.36 15.34
N GLN A 11 -15.28 2.94 15.79
CA GLN A 11 -13.94 2.41 15.52
C GLN A 11 -13.79 0.96 16.02
N ASP A 12 -14.36 0.63 17.18
CA ASP A 12 -14.37 -0.71 17.76
C ASP A 12 -15.05 -1.75 16.83
N ILE A 13 -16.20 -1.38 16.26
CA ILE A 13 -16.93 -2.20 15.28
C ILE A 13 -16.12 -2.34 13.99
N VAL A 14 -15.51 -1.26 13.50
CA VAL A 14 -14.73 -1.31 12.27
C VAL A 14 -13.52 -2.21 12.42
N GLU A 15 -12.74 -2.08 13.49
CA GLU A 15 -11.54 -2.91 13.70
C GLU A 15 -11.90 -4.37 14.01
N TYR A 16 -13.08 -4.64 14.57
CA TYR A 16 -13.63 -5.99 14.61
C TYR A 16 -13.88 -6.56 13.22
N LEU A 17 -14.50 -5.79 12.31
CA LEU A 17 -14.74 -6.22 10.93
C LEU A 17 -13.45 -6.39 10.14
N VAL A 18 -12.47 -5.49 10.30
CA VAL A 18 -11.14 -5.61 9.69
C VAL A 18 -10.48 -6.93 10.09
N ARG A 19 -10.41 -7.24 11.39
CA ARG A 19 -9.78 -8.48 11.88
C ARG A 19 -10.48 -9.73 11.38
N THR A 20 -11.80 -9.72 11.28
CA THR A 20 -12.59 -10.92 10.93
C THR A 20 -12.76 -11.14 9.43
N LYS A 21 -12.68 -10.09 8.60
CA LYS A 21 -12.98 -10.19 7.16
C LYS A 21 -11.79 -9.97 6.24
N SER A 22 -10.77 -9.21 6.65
CA SER A 22 -9.62 -8.84 5.80
C SER A 22 -8.99 -10.02 5.04
N ARG A 23 -8.62 -11.09 5.76
CA ARG A 23 -8.00 -12.28 5.18
C ARG A 23 -8.93 -13.06 4.25
N ASN A 24 -10.20 -13.16 4.61
CA ASN A 24 -11.19 -13.95 3.86
C ASN A 24 -11.58 -13.29 2.53
N TYR A 25 -11.39 -11.98 2.43
CA TYR A 25 -11.69 -11.20 1.25
C TYR A 25 -10.44 -10.77 0.47
N ALA A 26 -9.24 -11.21 0.85
CA ALA A 26 -8.04 -10.99 0.06
C ALA A 26 -8.14 -11.73 -1.29
N PHE A 27 -7.68 -11.09 -2.38
CA PHE A 27 -7.68 -11.68 -3.72
C PHE A 27 -6.64 -11.00 -4.62
N ASP A 28 -6.05 -11.75 -5.56
CA ASP A 28 -5.05 -11.27 -6.52
C ASP A 28 -3.95 -10.41 -5.88
N CYS A 29 -3.88 -9.12 -6.26
CA CYS A 29 -2.94 -8.13 -5.75
C CYS A 29 -3.45 -7.35 -4.52
N PHE A 30 -4.63 -7.69 -3.98
CA PHE A 30 -5.20 -7.09 -2.78
C PHE A 30 -4.94 -8.01 -1.58
N GLY A 31 -3.94 -7.63 -0.79
CA GLY A 31 -3.61 -8.29 0.47
C GLY A 31 -4.60 -7.98 1.58
N ALA A 32 -4.42 -8.62 2.73
CA ALA A 32 -5.27 -8.40 3.89
C ALA A 32 -5.26 -6.93 4.37
N ASP A 33 -4.13 -6.24 4.23
CA ASP A 33 -4.01 -4.83 4.60
C ASP A 33 -4.79 -3.91 3.66
N ASP A 34 -4.74 -4.18 2.34
CA ASP A 34 -5.53 -3.44 1.34
C ASP A 34 -7.03 -3.62 1.61
N ILE A 35 -7.46 -4.85 1.84
CA ILE A 35 -8.86 -5.14 2.21
C ILE A 35 -9.23 -4.46 3.53
N GLY A 36 -8.31 -4.42 4.49
CA GLY A 36 -8.51 -3.70 5.75
C GLY A 36 -8.77 -2.21 5.55
N GLN A 37 -8.04 -1.55 4.64
CA GLN A 37 -8.29 -0.15 4.30
C GLN A 37 -9.65 0.03 3.61
N GLU A 38 -9.99 -0.84 2.67
CA GLU A 38 -11.28 -0.81 1.98
C GLU A 38 -12.46 -0.97 2.95
N ILE A 39 -12.34 -1.85 3.95
CA ILE A 39 -13.34 -1.99 5.02
C ILE A 39 -13.55 -0.67 5.76
N ARG A 40 -12.48 0.03 6.14
CA ARG A 40 -12.55 1.34 6.83
C ARG A 40 -13.24 2.39 5.98
N ILE A 41 -12.89 2.47 4.70
CA ILE A 41 -13.50 3.40 3.73
C ILE A 41 -15.00 3.10 3.54
N ILE A 42 -15.37 1.82 3.41
CA ILE A 42 -16.78 1.42 3.27
C ILE A 42 -17.58 1.83 4.52
N CYS A 43 -17.05 1.59 5.72
CA CYS A 43 -17.71 1.98 6.96
C CYS A 43 -17.86 3.51 7.08
N LEU A 44 -16.82 4.27 6.75
CA LEU A 44 -16.87 5.74 6.71
C LEU A 44 -17.98 6.24 5.76
N ASN A 45 -18.08 5.65 4.57
CA ASN A 45 -19.10 6.01 3.58
C ASN A 45 -20.53 5.54 3.95
N ALA A 46 -20.64 4.51 4.78
CA ALA A 46 -21.91 4.00 5.28
C ALA A 46 -22.44 4.78 6.49
N LEU A 47 -21.55 5.47 7.22
CA LEU A 47 -21.87 6.22 8.44
C LEU A 47 -23.03 7.22 8.26
N PRO A 48 -23.10 8.04 7.20
CA PRO A 48 -24.22 8.99 7.00
C PRO A 48 -25.57 8.30 6.73
N LYS A 49 -25.56 7.00 6.41
CA LYS A 49 -26.76 6.19 6.13
C LYS A 49 -27.22 5.42 7.36
N LEU A 50 -26.43 5.41 8.43
CA LEU A 50 -26.81 4.80 9.69
C LEU A 50 -27.94 5.61 10.30
N LYS A 51 -28.99 4.91 10.73
CA LYS A 51 -30.14 5.51 11.41
C LYS A 51 -30.13 5.07 12.88
N PRO A 52 -29.42 5.79 13.75
CA PRO A 52 -29.25 5.40 15.15
C PRO A 52 -30.57 5.37 15.91
N ASP A 53 -31.52 6.25 15.57
CA ASP A 53 -32.83 6.29 16.21
C ASP A 53 -33.69 5.06 15.88
N GLU A 54 -33.46 4.42 14.73
CA GLU A 54 -34.18 3.23 14.29
C GLU A 54 -33.47 1.92 14.70
N GLN A 55 -32.18 1.98 15.06
CA GLN A 55 -31.36 0.78 15.29
C GLN A 55 -30.47 0.92 16.53
N PRO A 56 -30.65 0.05 17.54
CA PRO A 56 -29.77 0.04 18.71
C PRO A 56 -28.34 -0.37 18.33
N ARG A 57 -27.38 0.06 19.15
CA ARG A 57 -25.93 -0.04 18.85
C ARG A 57 -25.44 -1.47 18.62
N ASP A 58 -26.03 -2.45 19.30
CA ASP A 58 -25.76 -3.89 19.12
C ASP A 58 -26.02 -4.37 17.68
N LYS A 59 -26.94 -3.71 16.95
CA LYS A 59 -27.25 -4.03 15.55
C LYS A 59 -26.35 -3.31 14.54
N TRP A 60 -25.53 -2.35 14.98
CA TRP A 60 -24.66 -1.60 14.06
C TRP A 60 -23.62 -2.49 13.41
N VAL A 61 -23.12 -3.51 14.12
CA VAL A 61 -22.20 -4.53 13.55
C VAL A 61 -22.84 -5.22 12.34
N ASN A 62 -24.13 -5.54 12.41
CA ASN A 62 -24.84 -6.17 11.30
C ASN A 62 -25.06 -5.21 10.13
N PHE A 63 -25.37 -3.94 10.42
CA PHE A 63 -25.49 -2.91 9.40
C PHE A 63 -24.17 -2.71 8.63
N PHE A 64 -23.08 -2.41 9.35
CA PHE A 64 -21.76 -2.23 8.73
C PHE A 64 -21.25 -3.51 8.08
N GLY A 65 -21.47 -4.67 8.71
CA GLY A 65 -21.11 -5.97 8.14
C GLY A 65 -21.75 -6.21 6.76
N ARG A 66 -23.04 -5.89 6.59
CA ARG A 66 -23.73 -5.98 5.29
C ARG A 66 -23.16 -4.99 4.27
N CYS A 67 -22.88 -3.75 4.68
CA CYS A 67 -22.26 -2.75 3.81
C CYS A 67 -20.88 -3.22 3.32
N VAL A 68 -20.06 -3.73 4.23
CA VAL A 68 -18.73 -4.30 3.95
C VAL A 68 -18.84 -5.50 3.01
N ASP A 69 -19.71 -6.46 3.28
CA ASP A 69 -19.84 -7.65 2.45
C ASP A 69 -20.25 -7.32 1.02
N ASN A 70 -21.17 -6.36 0.85
CA ASN A 70 -21.57 -5.89 -0.47
C ASN A 70 -20.45 -5.10 -1.16
N GLY A 71 -19.78 -4.21 -0.43
CA GLY A 71 -18.67 -3.41 -0.96
C GLY A 71 -17.50 -4.28 -1.43
N LEU A 72 -17.08 -5.24 -0.61
CA LEU A 72 -15.98 -6.16 -0.95
C LEU A 72 -16.35 -7.13 -2.07
N LYS A 73 -17.60 -7.61 -2.13
CA LYS A 73 -18.09 -8.41 -3.28
C LYS A 73 -18.04 -7.59 -4.58
N ASN A 74 -18.45 -6.32 -4.54
CA ASN A 74 -18.37 -5.42 -5.69
C ASN A 74 -16.91 -5.15 -6.08
N LEU A 75 -16.04 -4.86 -5.11
CA LEU A 75 -14.61 -4.68 -5.33
C LEU A 75 -14.01 -5.90 -6.03
N LYS A 76 -14.27 -7.09 -5.49
CA LYS A 76 -13.82 -8.35 -6.09
C LYS A 76 -14.40 -8.50 -7.50
N ARG A 77 -15.69 -8.33 -7.72
CA ARG A 77 -16.29 -8.43 -9.06
C ARG A 77 -15.65 -7.45 -10.05
N ASP A 78 -15.51 -6.20 -9.67
CA ASP A 78 -15.09 -5.12 -10.57
C ASP A 78 -13.58 -5.19 -10.88
N ARG A 79 -12.77 -5.70 -9.95
CA ARG A 79 -11.31 -5.84 -10.10
C ARG A 79 -10.86 -7.23 -10.55
N TYR A 80 -11.50 -8.30 -10.11
CA TYR A 80 -11.18 -9.68 -10.52
C TYR A 80 -11.56 -9.94 -11.99
N VAL A 81 -12.73 -9.47 -12.44
CA VAL A 81 -13.22 -9.75 -13.81
C VAL A 81 -12.56 -8.84 -14.84
N ARG A 82 -12.28 -7.57 -14.52
CA ARG A 82 -11.62 -6.66 -15.50
C ARG A 82 -10.16 -7.03 -15.76
N THR A 83 -9.45 -7.54 -14.75
CA THR A 83 -8.03 -7.91 -14.90
C THR A 83 -7.88 -9.32 -15.52
N SER A 84 -8.82 -10.23 -15.29
CA SER A 84 -8.75 -11.60 -15.81
C SER A 84 -9.14 -11.78 -17.30
N PHE A 85 -9.76 -10.80 -17.96
CA PHE A 85 -10.15 -10.94 -19.38
C PHE A 85 -9.34 -10.09 -20.35
N ALA A 86 -8.96 -8.86 -20.01
CA ALA A 86 -8.21 -7.99 -20.92
C ALA A 86 -6.70 -8.24 -20.84
N ASP A 87 -6.17 -8.37 -19.62
CA ASP A 87 -4.75 -8.63 -19.41
C ASP A 87 -4.44 -10.11 -19.60
N LYS A 88 -5.23 -11.02 -19.02
CA LYS A 88 -4.97 -12.46 -19.18
C LYS A 88 -4.97 -12.93 -20.63
N LYS A 89 -5.89 -12.43 -21.47
CA LYS A 89 -5.93 -12.80 -22.90
C LYS A 89 -4.78 -12.19 -23.69
N LYS A 90 -4.31 -11.01 -23.30
CA LYS A 90 -3.12 -10.36 -23.86
C LYS A 90 -1.84 -11.09 -23.45
N TYR A 91 -1.77 -11.63 -22.22
CA TYR A 91 -0.61 -12.37 -21.72
C TYR A 91 -0.60 -13.85 -22.12
N GLU A 92 -1.76 -14.53 -22.22
CA GLU A 92 -1.89 -15.88 -22.78
C GLU A 92 -1.54 -15.89 -24.28
N GLN A 93 -1.94 -14.87 -25.05
CA GLN A 93 -1.48 -14.69 -26.44
C GLN A 93 0.03 -14.42 -26.55
N LEU A 94 0.63 -13.76 -25.56
CA LEU A 94 2.08 -13.51 -25.51
C LEU A 94 2.88 -14.72 -25.01
N GLU A 95 2.28 -15.65 -24.28
CA GLU A 95 2.90 -16.92 -23.86
C GLU A 95 2.82 -17.99 -24.96
N GLU A 96 1.73 -18.03 -25.76
CA GLU A 96 1.61 -18.94 -26.91
C GLU A 96 2.48 -18.53 -28.11
N GLU A 97 2.79 -17.24 -28.28
CA GLU A 97 3.66 -16.77 -29.37
C GLU A 97 5.17 -16.92 -29.08
N ASP A 98 5.57 -17.23 -27.84
CA ASP A 98 6.97 -17.10 -27.42
C ASP A 98 7.47 -18.33 -26.61
N GLU A 99 7.44 -19.50 -27.25
CA GLU A 99 8.32 -20.63 -26.89
C GLU A 99 9.81 -20.32 -27.12
N SER A 100 10.16 -19.09 -27.55
CA SER A 100 11.51 -18.63 -27.88
C SER A 100 12.13 -17.65 -26.88
N GLY A 101 12.13 -17.97 -25.58
CA GLY A 101 13.07 -17.35 -24.62
C GLY A 101 12.84 -15.89 -24.20
N ASN A 102 11.71 -15.26 -24.56
CA ASN A 102 11.44 -13.83 -24.28
C ASN A 102 10.63 -13.57 -22.99
N ALA A 103 10.22 -14.62 -22.27
CA ALA A 103 9.39 -14.52 -21.05
C ALA A 103 10.01 -13.63 -19.95
N GLN A 104 11.33 -13.51 -19.91
CA GLN A 104 12.05 -12.67 -18.94
C GLN A 104 11.90 -11.16 -19.27
N GLU A 105 11.83 -10.80 -20.54
CA GLU A 105 11.62 -9.41 -20.96
C GLU A 105 10.17 -8.97 -20.73
N LEU A 106 9.21 -9.87 -20.96
CA LEU A 106 7.80 -9.66 -20.62
C LEU A 106 7.59 -9.45 -19.12
N ARG A 107 8.22 -10.26 -18.26
CA ARG A 107 8.21 -10.05 -16.80
C ARG A 107 8.80 -8.70 -16.40
N ARG A 108 9.90 -8.27 -17.04
CA ARG A 108 10.50 -6.94 -16.81
C ARG A 108 9.56 -5.81 -17.22
N LYS A 109 8.90 -5.91 -18.38
CA LYS A 109 7.91 -4.92 -18.86
C LYS A 109 6.71 -4.84 -17.90
N TRP A 110 6.25 -5.97 -17.39
CA TRP A 110 5.15 -6.03 -16.41
C TRP A 110 5.51 -5.36 -15.08
N GLN A 111 6.68 -5.68 -14.52
CA GLN A 111 7.18 -5.02 -13.29
C GLN A 111 7.34 -3.51 -13.46
N LYS A 112 7.81 -3.05 -14.63
CA LYS A 112 7.92 -1.61 -14.95
C LYS A 112 6.55 -0.93 -15.03
N HIS A 113 5.55 -1.61 -15.59
CA HIS A 113 4.18 -1.10 -15.65
C HIS A 113 3.54 -0.96 -14.26
N GLN A 114 3.70 -1.98 -13.40
CA GLN A 114 3.23 -1.95 -12.01
C GLN A 114 3.85 -0.78 -11.22
N ARG A 115 5.17 -0.57 -11.35
CA ARG A 115 5.87 0.58 -10.73
C ARG A 115 5.32 1.93 -11.20
N ASN A 116 4.98 2.05 -12.50
CA ASN A 116 4.41 3.29 -13.04
C ASN A 116 2.99 3.55 -12.52
N ILE A 117 2.17 2.52 -12.33
CA ILE A 117 0.84 2.65 -11.72
C ILE A 117 0.97 3.12 -10.26
N GLN A 118 1.85 2.48 -9.48
CA GLN A 118 2.11 2.87 -8.09
C GLN A 118 2.60 4.32 -7.98
N LYS A 119 3.53 4.75 -8.84
CA LYS A 119 3.99 6.15 -8.90
C LYS A 119 2.86 7.13 -9.22
N LYS A 120 1.98 6.80 -10.18
CA LYS A 120 0.83 7.65 -10.54
C LYS A 120 -0.20 7.75 -9.40
N LEU A 121 -0.35 6.70 -8.60
CA LEU A 121 -1.21 6.72 -7.41
C LEU A 121 -0.61 7.58 -6.29
N ALA A 122 0.70 7.51 -6.08
CA ALA A 122 1.41 8.37 -5.13
C ALA A 122 1.33 9.86 -5.50
N ILE A 123 1.44 10.20 -6.79
CA ILE A 123 1.35 11.60 -7.27
C ILE A 123 -0.05 12.20 -7.06
N LYS A 124 -1.12 11.39 -7.01
CA LYS A 124 -2.49 11.88 -6.77
C LYS A 124 -2.78 12.26 -5.30
N HIS A 125 -1.89 11.91 -4.38
CA HIS A 125 -2.00 12.21 -2.94
C HIS A 125 -0.99 13.28 -2.48
N THR A 126 -0.73 14.31 -3.30
CA THR A 126 0.02 15.49 -2.83
C THR A 126 -0.86 16.34 -1.93
N VAL A 127 -0.64 16.21 -0.61
CA VAL A 127 -1.08 17.18 0.40
C VAL A 127 -0.37 18.52 0.12
N PRO A 128 -1.06 19.68 0.21
CA PRO A 128 -0.42 20.98 -0.04
C PRO A 128 0.73 21.23 0.95
N LEU A 129 1.86 21.70 0.42
CA LEU A 129 3.11 21.94 1.15
C LEU A 129 3.06 23.16 2.10
N ASP A 130 1.97 23.93 2.07
CA ASP A 130 1.77 25.10 2.93
C ASP A 130 1.20 24.66 4.29
N GLY A 131 2.05 24.10 5.15
CA GLY A 131 1.69 23.70 6.52
C GLY A 131 2.62 22.66 7.17
N LEU A 132 3.57 22.09 6.42
CA LEU A 132 4.46 21.02 6.91
C LEU A 132 5.34 21.46 8.09
N ALA A 133 5.71 22.75 8.15
CA ALA A 133 6.56 23.28 9.22
C ALA A 133 5.89 23.31 10.60
N ASP A 134 4.55 23.44 10.64
CA ASP A 134 3.78 23.44 11.88
C ASP A 134 3.44 22.01 12.33
N PHE A 135 3.31 21.06 11.39
CA PHE A 135 3.12 19.64 11.67
C PHE A 135 4.38 18.98 12.28
N ILE A 136 5.58 19.40 11.85
CA ILE A 136 6.84 18.82 12.34
C ILE A 136 7.14 19.17 13.81
N LYS A 137 6.56 20.24 14.37
CA LYS A 137 6.86 20.67 15.74
C LYS A 137 5.99 20.03 16.82
N ASN A 138 4.84 19.48 16.45
CA ASN A 138 3.88 18.91 17.40
C ASN A 138 3.32 17.61 16.85
N ASP A 139 4.08 16.52 16.91
CA ASP A 139 3.57 15.34 17.60
C ASP A 139 4.61 14.22 17.65
N LYS A 140 4.52 13.47 18.74
CA LYS A 140 5.19 12.19 18.97
C LYS A 140 4.60 11.12 18.05
N PHE A 141 4.83 11.25 16.75
CA PHE A 141 4.51 10.21 15.78
C PHE A 141 5.76 9.37 15.55
N GLU A 142 5.72 8.13 16.05
CA GLU A 142 6.73 7.10 15.83
C GLU A 142 6.82 6.76 14.34
N HIS A 143 7.65 7.51 13.61
CA HIS A 143 7.97 7.28 12.20
C HIS A 143 8.98 6.13 12.05
N GLU A 144 8.53 4.89 12.24
CA GLU A 144 9.25 3.71 11.72
C GLU A 144 9.02 3.50 10.20
N MET A 145 8.10 4.26 9.59
CA MET A 145 7.68 4.07 8.19
C MET A 145 8.43 4.89 7.14
N GLU A 146 9.37 5.76 7.53
CA GLU A 146 10.19 6.50 6.53
C GLU A 146 11.56 5.86 6.28
N TYR A 147 12.12 5.14 7.26
CA TYR A 147 13.49 4.63 7.15
C TYR A 147 13.59 3.36 6.29
N LYS A 148 12.63 2.43 6.44
CA LYS A 148 12.62 1.15 5.70
C LYS A 148 12.35 1.34 4.21
N ASP A 149 11.54 2.33 3.85
CA ASP A 149 11.25 2.66 2.46
C ASP A 149 12.43 3.37 1.78
N LEU A 150 13.14 4.23 2.51
CA LEU A 150 14.36 4.85 2.03
C LEU A 150 15.50 3.83 1.85
N GLU A 151 15.66 2.91 2.80
CA GLU A 151 16.61 1.81 2.74
C GLU A 151 16.36 0.91 1.53
N LYS A 152 15.10 0.52 1.31
CA LYS A 152 14.70 -0.27 0.14
C LYS A 152 14.97 0.48 -1.17
N HIS A 153 14.70 1.78 -1.22
CA HIS A 153 14.96 2.60 -2.41
C HIS A 153 16.45 2.72 -2.73
N LEU A 154 17.29 2.92 -1.71
CA LEU A 154 18.75 3.02 -1.88
C LEU A 154 19.36 1.68 -2.32
N ILE A 155 18.89 0.56 -1.77
CA ILE A 155 19.33 -0.79 -2.16
C ILE A 155 18.91 -1.10 -3.60
N GLU A 156 17.70 -0.72 -4.02
CA GLU A 156 17.21 -0.96 -5.39
C GLU A 156 17.97 -0.17 -6.47
N GLN A 157 18.59 0.95 -6.12
CA GLN A 157 19.38 1.77 -7.04
C GLN A 157 20.89 1.48 -6.99
N ALA A 158 21.35 0.72 -6.00
CA ALA A 158 22.75 0.39 -5.82
C ALA A 158 23.15 -0.76 -6.75
N ASN A 159 24.33 -0.66 -7.37
CA ASN A 159 24.97 -1.80 -8.03
C ASN A 159 25.52 -2.77 -6.98
N ASP A 160 25.78 -4.03 -7.37
CA ASP A 160 26.21 -5.11 -6.46
C ASP A 160 27.41 -4.72 -5.57
N ASP A 161 28.35 -3.92 -6.09
CA ASP A 161 29.53 -3.41 -5.38
C ASP A 161 29.20 -2.41 -4.22
N ILE A 162 27.98 -1.88 -4.17
CA ILE A 162 27.52 -0.87 -3.20
C ILE A 162 26.47 -1.45 -2.25
N VAL A 163 25.68 -2.43 -2.70
CA VAL A 163 24.58 -3.04 -1.92
C VAL A 163 25.10 -3.61 -0.60
N ILE A 164 26.12 -4.47 -0.63
CA ILE A 164 26.64 -5.15 0.56
C ILE A 164 27.22 -4.13 1.58
N PRO A 165 28.11 -3.19 1.18
CA PRO A 165 28.58 -2.13 2.07
C PRO A 165 27.46 -1.25 2.65
N LEU A 166 26.46 -0.88 1.84
CA LEU A 166 25.33 -0.05 2.27
C LEU A 166 24.47 -0.78 3.31
N SER A 167 24.11 -2.04 3.07
CA SER A 167 23.34 -2.85 4.02
C SER A 167 24.06 -3.03 5.36
N LEU A 168 25.38 -3.25 5.34
CA LEU A 168 26.16 -3.34 6.58
C LEU A 168 26.21 -2.00 7.33
N MET A 169 26.23 -0.87 6.62
CA MET A 169 26.18 0.46 7.24
C MET A 169 24.81 0.75 7.87
N LEU A 170 23.72 0.41 7.19
CA LEU A 170 22.35 0.59 7.69
C LEU A 170 22.06 -0.32 8.90
N ALA A 171 22.63 -1.53 8.92
CA ALA A 171 22.58 -2.44 10.07
C ALA A 171 23.49 -2.03 11.25
N GLY A 172 24.12 -0.83 11.22
CA GLY A 172 25.01 -0.35 12.29
C GLY A 172 26.39 -1.04 12.34
N ARG A 173 26.70 -1.91 11.38
CA ARG A 173 27.96 -2.68 11.28
C ARG A 173 29.01 -1.96 10.43
N ALA A 174 29.00 -0.63 10.44
CA ALA A 174 29.91 0.18 9.64
C ALA A 174 31.40 -0.12 9.91
N LYS A 175 31.79 -0.69 11.05
CA LYS A 175 33.19 -1.07 11.34
C LYS A 175 33.73 -2.17 10.41
N GLU A 176 32.84 -2.95 9.81
CA GLU A 176 33.17 -4.07 8.91
C GLU A 176 33.34 -3.63 7.46
N VAL A 177 32.99 -2.38 7.15
CA VAL A 177 33.13 -1.80 5.81
C VAL A 177 34.44 -1.02 5.74
N SER A 178 35.23 -1.26 4.69
CA SER A 178 36.51 -0.58 4.50
C SER A 178 36.33 0.94 4.30
N ARG A 179 37.38 1.72 4.57
CA ARG A 179 37.34 3.18 4.33
C ARG A 179 37.06 3.54 2.87
N LYS A 180 37.49 2.71 1.92
CA LYS A 180 37.28 2.91 0.48
C LYS A 180 35.83 2.69 0.08
N GLU A 181 35.20 1.63 0.60
CA GLU A 181 33.79 1.32 0.37
C GLU A 181 32.86 2.35 1.01
N LYS A 182 33.16 2.82 2.22
CA LYS A 182 32.41 3.91 2.88
C LYS A 182 32.33 5.16 2.02
N ARG A 183 33.46 5.56 1.42
CA ARG A 183 33.50 6.73 0.52
C ARG A 183 32.65 6.52 -0.73
N ARG A 184 32.62 5.31 -1.28
CA ARG A 184 31.78 4.95 -2.43
C ARG A 184 30.29 5.00 -2.07
N VAL A 185 29.90 4.43 -0.93
CA VAL A 185 28.53 4.48 -0.42
C VAL A 185 28.09 5.92 -0.16
N GLN A 186 28.94 6.74 0.49
CA GLN A 186 28.63 8.15 0.74
C GLN A 186 28.47 8.96 -0.56
N ALA A 187 29.35 8.76 -1.54
CA ALA A 187 29.23 9.43 -2.84
C ALA A 187 27.96 8.99 -3.60
N PHE A 188 27.57 7.72 -3.48
CA PHE A 188 26.34 7.19 -4.06
C PHE A 188 25.08 7.76 -3.40
N VAL A 189 25.01 7.76 -2.06
CA VAL A 189 23.89 8.33 -1.31
C VAL A 189 23.74 9.82 -1.62
N LYS A 190 24.86 10.57 -1.65
CA LYS A 190 24.84 11.98 -2.02
C LYS A 190 24.28 12.21 -3.43
N LYS A 191 24.68 11.40 -4.41
CA LYS A 191 24.18 11.49 -5.80
C LYS A 191 22.67 11.22 -5.93
N ILE A 192 22.07 10.43 -5.02
CA ILE A 192 20.63 10.13 -5.06
C ILE A 192 19.81 11.24 -4.37
N LEU A 193 20.38 11.90 -3.38
CA LEU A 193 19.70 12.92 -2.58
C LEU A 193 19.85 14.34 -3.12
N ASP A 194 20.89 14.61 -3.93
CA ASP A 194 21.06 15.84 -4.72
C ASP A 194 20.21 15.78 -6.02
#